data_AF-A0A371JMQ5-F1
#
_entry.id   AF-A0A371JMQ5-F1
#
_cell.length_a   1.000
_cell.length_b   1.000
_cell.length_c   1.000
_cell.angle_alpha   90.00
_cell.angle_beta   90.00
_cell.angle_gamma   90.00
#
_symmetry.space_group_name_H-M   'P 1'
#
loop_
_entity.id
_entity.type
_entity.pdbx_description
1 polymer ?
#
loop_
_entity_poly.entity_id
_entity_poly.type
_entity_poly.pdbx_seq_one_letter_code
_entity_poly.pdbx_strand_id
1 'polypeptide(L)'
;MKFRIESKPSPLRQLDNFRQLKVALKPIKADEGGKFLDVLLTHCAMLRSAISKDFSLADQEHVAISCDVYFNIPLVSSASVGGETISRLQKYGKNGIRTIFENKKELGEYLQGLDRIPSIILPNKLELMQKIGDAKSKFVYELVG
;
A
#
# COMPACT_ATOMS: atom_id res chain seq x y z
N MET A 1 -27.58 19.43 26.18
CA MET A 1 -26.74 19.16 24.98
C MET A 1 -25.35 18.74 25.45
N LYS A 2 -24.85 17.55 25.06
CA LYS A 2 -23.45 17.17 25.31
C LYS A 2 -22.63 17.63 24.11
N PHE A 3 -21.75 18.60 24.31
CA PHE A 3 -20.75 18.96 23.30
C PHE A 3 -19.77 17.80 23.16
N ARG A 4 -19.76 17.14 21.99
CA ARG A 4 -18.68 16.21 21.63
C ARG A 4 -17.49 17.05 21.22
N ILE A 5 -16.49 17.11 22.08
CA ILE A 5 -15.17 17.63 21.70
C ILE A 5 -14.56 16.58 20.79
N GLU A 6 -14.51 16.85 19.48
CA GLU A 6 -13.76 16.02 18.54
C GLU A 6 -12.27 16.13 18.88
N SER A 7 -11.75 15.13 19.60
CA SER A 7 -10.32 14.98 19.82
C SER A 7 -9.64 14.69 18.48
N LYS A 8 -8.66 15.52 18.09
CA LYS A 8 -7.82 15.28 16.90
C LYS A 8 -7.34 13.81 16.87
N PRO A 9 -7.30 13.14 15.70
CA PRO A 9 -6.92 11.72 15.64
C PRO A 9 -5.51 11.52 16.23
N SER A 10 -5.34 10.49 17.07
CA SER A 10 -4.03 10.21 17.68
C SER A 10 -3.05 9.65 16.64
N PRO A 11 -1.83 10.21 16.50
CA PRO A 11 -0.79 9.70 15.60
C PRO A 11 -0.36 8.25 15.88
N LEU A 12 -0.58 7.76 17.10
CA LEU A 12 -0.22 6.41 17.52
C LEU A 12 -1.24 5.35 17.06
N ARG A 13 -2.45 5.73 16.62
CA ARG A 13 -3.49 4.77 16.20
C ARG A 13 -3.08 3.90 15.00
N GLN A 14 -2.19 4.38 14.12
CA GLN A 14 -1.67 3.59 13.00
C GLN A 14 -0.78 2.42 13.45
N LEU A 15 -0.13 2.50 14.61
CA LEU A 15 0.69 1.39 15.15
C LEU A 15 -0.19 0.19 15.54
N ASP A 16 -1.43 0.43 15.98
CA ASP A 16 -2.40 -0.64 16.26
C ASP A 16 -2.92 -1.29 14.96
N ASN A 17 -3.06 -0.49 13.89
CA ASN A 17 -3.40 -0.96 12.55
C ASN A 17 -2.25 -1.69 11.84
N PHE A 18 -1.02 -1.67 12.40
CA PHE A 18 0.10 -2.43 11.89
C PHE A 18 -0.19 -3.93 11.78
N ARG A 19 -1.03 -4.47 12.69
CA ARG A 19 -1.49 -5.88 12.60
C ARG A 19 -2.23 -6.18 11.30
N GLN A 20 -2.91 -5.22 10.71
CA GLN A 20 -3.63 -5.39 9.44
C GLN A 20 -2.70 -5.18 8.25
N LEU A 21 -1.72 -4.28 8.37
CA LEU A 21 -0.64 -4.15 7.39
C LEU A 21 0.21 -5.42 7.27
N LYS A 22 0.29 -6.26 8.32
CA LYS A 22 0.91 -7.60 8.22
C LYS A 22 0.27 -8.49 7.15
N VAL A 23 -1.02 -8.31 6.84
CA VAL A 23 -1.68 -9.07 5.77
C VAL A 23 -1.12 -8.66 4.41
N ALA A 24 -0.79 -7.39 4.21
CA ALA A 24 -0.16 -6.89 2.99
C ALA A 24 1.31 -7.37 2.83
N LEU A 25 1.93 -7.87 3.90
CA LEU A 25 3.27 -8.46 3.89
C LEU A 25 3.27 -9.97 3.63
N LYS A 26 2.11 -10.58 3.35
CA LYS A 26 2.05 -12.01 3.02
C LYS A 26 2.67 -12.29 1.64
N PRO A 27 3.43 -13.39 1.49
CA PRO A 27 3.89 -13.87 0.19
C PRO A 27 2.74 -14.13 -0.77
N ILE A 28 2.96 -13.85 -2.06
CA ILE A 28 2.03 -14.15 -3.15
C ILE A 28 2.63 -15.27 -3.98
N LYS A 29 1.95 -16.41 -4.07
CA LYS A 29 2.39 -17.54 -4.88
C LYS A 29 2.01 -17.27 -6.34
N ALA A 30 3.00 -17.28 -7.23
CA ALA A 30 2.73 -17.24 -8.66
C ALA A 30 2.13 -18.59 -9.10
N ASP A 31 1.05 -18.53 -9.88
CA ASP A 31 0.35 -19.68 -10.40
C ASP A 31 0.17 -19.57 -11.92
N GLU A 32 0.15 -20.72 -12.59
CA GLU A 32 -0.03 -20.82 -14.04
C GLU A 32 -1.41 -20.30 -14.49
N GLY A 33 -2.40 -20.31 -13.60
CA GLY A 33 -3.74 -19.78 -13.85
C GLY A 33 -3.84 -18.25 -13.77
N GLY A 34 -2.75 -17.55 -13.42
CA GLY A 34 -2.71 -16.10 -13.35
C GLY A 34 -3.53 -15.48 -12.22
N LYS A 35 -3.97 -16.26 -11.22
CA LYS A 35 -4.72 -15.73 -10.05
C LYS A 35 -3.88 -14.74 -9.24
N PHE A 36 -2.57 -14.94 -9.20
CA PHE A 36 -1.65 -14.01 -8.55
C PHE A 36 -1.71 -12.57 -9.14
N LEU A 37 -2.11 -12.41 -10.40
CA LEU A 37 -2.32 -11.09 -11.02
C LEU A 37 -3.49 -10.35 -10.36
N ASP A 38 -4.60 -11.04 -10.06
CA ASP A 38 -5.70 -10.47 -9.29
C ASP A 38 -5.22 -10.04 -7.90
N VAL A 39 -4.44 -10.89 -7.25
CA VAL A 39 -3.93 -10.62 -5.91
C VAL A 39 -3.06 -9.36 -5.93
N LEU A 40 -2.17 -9.20 -6.92
CA LEU A 40 -1.34 -8.00 -7.06
C LEU A 40 -2.18 -6.73 -7.32
N LEU A 41 -3.17 -6.79 -8.20
CA LEU A 41 -4.04 -5.63 -8.52
C LEU A 41 -4.90 -5.24 -7.32
N THR A 42 -5.45 -6.21 -6.60
CA THR A 42 -6.30 -5.98 -5.43
C THR A 42 -5.51 -5.63 -4.17
N HIS A 43 -4.21 -5.92 -4.12
CA HIS A 43 -3.33 -5.61 -2.99
C HIS A 43 -3.37 -4.12 -2.62
N CYS A 44 -3.45 -3.23 -3.61
CA CYS A 44 -3.52 -1.79 -3.40
C CYS A 44 -4.83 -1.36 -2.71
N ALA A 45 -5.95 -2.01 -3.06
CA ALA A 45 -7.22 -1.78 -2.40
C ALA A 45 -7.21 -2.28 -0.96
N MET A 46 -6.55 -3.42 -0.70
CA MET A 46 -6.33 -3.93 0.66
C MET A 46 -5.49 -2.96 1.50
N LEU A 47 -4.40 -2.43 0.94
CA LEU A 47 -3.56 -1.41 1.59
C LEU A 47 -4.38 -0.16 1.91
N ARG A 48 -5.15 0.35 0.95
CA ARG A 48 -6.02 1.50 1.15
C ARG A 48 -7.01 1.26 2.28
N SER A 49 -7.68 0.11 2.28
CA SER A 49 -8.63 -0.25 3.34
C SER A 49 -7.95 -0.34 4.72
N ALA A 50 -6.70 -0.78 4.79
CA ALA A 50 -5.95 -0.86 6.04
C ALA A 50 -5.57 0.52 6.58
N ILE A 51 -5.06 1.42 5.72
CA ILE A 51 -4.62 2.76 6.14
C ILE A 51 -5.78 3.73 6.38
N SER A 52 -6.91 3.54 5.71
CA SER A 52 -8.12 4.36 5.90
C SER A 52 -8.92 3.95 7.13
N LYS A 53 -8.59 2.80 7.72
CA LYS A 53 -9.33 2.28 8.87
C LYS A 53 -9.17 3.23 10.05
N ASP A 54 -10.29 3.50 10.71
CA ASP A 54 -10.43 4.39 11.86
C ASP A 54 -10.35 5.90 11.58
N PHE A 55 -10.38 6.30 10.29
CA PHE A 55 -10.53 7.69 9.87
C PHE A 55 -11.88 7.89 9.19
N SER A 56 -12.64 8.87 9.66
CA SER A 56 -13.89 9.27 9.03
C SER A 56 -13.63 10.18 7.83
N LEU A 57 -14.67 10.43 7.03
CA LEU A 57 -14.61 11.42 5.95
C LEU A 57 -14.28 12.83 6.48
N ALA A 58 -14.72 13.16 7.70
CA ALA A 58 -14.45 14.45 8.34
C ALA A 58 -12.97 14.62 8.73
N ASP A 59 -12.23 13.52 8.91
CA ASP A 59 -10.81 13.56 9.26
C ASP A 59 -9.89 13.81 8.05
N GLN A 60 -10.43 13.76 6.81
CA GLN A 60 -9.63 13.79 5.57
C GLN A 60 -8.85 15.09 5.35
N GLU A 61 -9.29 16.21 5.93
CA GLU A 61 -8.59 17.50 5.84
C GLU A 61 -7.40 17.61 6.80
N HIS A 62 -7.34 16.74 7.81
CA HIS A 62 -6.33 16.77 8.87
C HIS A 62 -5.40 15.56 8.86
N VAL A 63 -5.69 14.58 8.02
CA VAL A 63 -4.95 13.34 7.89
C VAL A 63 -4.36 13.31 6.49
N ALA A 64 -3.13 12.84 6.34
CA ALA A 64 -2.53 12.47 5.07
C ALA A 64 -1.65 11.25 5.32
N ILE A 65 -2.06 10.09 4.83
CA ILE A 65 -1.37 8.82 5.03
C ILE A 65 -1.05 8.23 3.67
N SER A 66 0.17 7.71 3.51
CA SER A 66 0.60 6.99 2.32
C SER A 66 1.34 5.74 2.74
N CYS A 67 1.10 4.64 2.03
CA CYS A 67 1.74 3.35 2.26
C CYS A 67 2.18 2.76 0.93
N ASP A 68 3.46 2.43 0.85
CA ASP A 68 4.08 1.74 -0.28
C ASP A 68 4.57 0.37 0.18
N VAL A 69 4.27 -0.67 -0.60
CA VAL A 69 4.80 -2.03 -0.41
C VAL A 69 5.55 -2.43 -1.66
N TYR A 70 6.85 -2.68 -1.49
CA TYR A 70 7.76 -3.09 -2.55
C TYR A 70 7.88 -4.62 -2.54
N PHE A 71 8.01 -5.17 -3.74
CA PHE A 71 8.16 -6.61 -3.94
C PHE A 71 9.60 -6.96 -4.37
N ASN A 72 9.93 -8.25 -4.33
CA ASN A 72 11.13 -8.82 -4.94
C ASN A 72 11.08 -8.89 -6.48
N ILE A 73 10.16 -8.15 -7.09
CA ILE A 73 10.00 -7.88 -8.52
C ILE A 73 9.82 -6.37 -8.68
N PRO A 74 10.04 -5.79 -9.87
CA PRO A 74 9.97 -4.34 -10.11
C PRO A 74 8.53 -3.79 -10.10
N LEU A 75 7.79 -4.06 -9.03
CA LEU A 75 6.45 -3.58 -8.73
C LEU A 75 6.42 -2.97 -7.33
N VAL A 76 5.53 -2.00 -7.16
CA VAL A 76 5.16 -1.43 -5.87
C VAL A 76 3.64 -1.26 -5.83
N SER A 77 3.04 -1.67 -4.73
CA SER A 77 1.66 -1.36 -4.40
C SER A 77 1.62 -0.09 -3.57
N SER A 78 0.87 0.90 -4.02
CA SER A 78 0.79 2.22 -3.37
C SER A 78 -0.65 2.56 -3.01
N ALA A 79 -0.85 3.05 -1.79
CA ALA A 79 -2.12 3.59 -1.34
C ALA A 79 -1.95 4.90 -0.56
N SER A 80 -2.87 5.84 -0.72
CA SER A 80 -2.93 7.07 0.08
C SER A 80 -4.35 7.47 0.45
N VAL A 81 -4.49 8.17 1.57
CA VAL A 81 -5.73 8.80 2.05
C VAL A 81 -5.42 10.18 2.63
N GLY A 82 -6.39 11.09 2.58
CA GLY A 82 -6.23 12.42 3.20
C GLY A 82 -5.59 13.45 2.26
N GLY A 83 -6.28 13.71 1.16
CA GLY A 83 -5.77 14.38 -0.05
C GLY A 83 -6.28 13.62 -1.28
N GLU A 84 -5.44 13.47 -2.31
CA GLU A 84 -5.73 12.53 -3.40
C GLU A 84 -5.72 11.10 -2.84
N THR A 85 -6.89 10.46 -2.91
CA THR A 85 -7.02 9.04 -2.56
C THR A 85 -6.47 8.22 -3.70
N ILE A 86 -5.36 7.53 -3.46
CA ILE A 86 -4.67 6.70 -4.47
C ILE A 86 -4.74 5.24 -4.01
N SER A 87 -4.92 4.34 -4.97
CA SER A 87 -4.75 2.91 -4.81
C SER A 87 -4.33 2.33 -6.15
N ARG A 88 -3.03 2.11 -6.35
CA ARG A 88 -2.49 1.69 -7.64
C ARG A 88 -1.29 0.78 -7.52
N LEU A 89 -1.25 -0.21 -8.40
CA LEU A 89 -0.07 -1.04 -8.65
C LEU A 89 0.73 -0.35 -9.74
N GLN A 90 2.04 -0.20 -9.53
CA GLN A 90 2.89 0.51 -10.48
C GLN A 90 4.26 -0.13 -10.58
N LYS A 91 4.93 0.08 -11.72
CA LYS A 91 6.32 -0.31 -11.91
C LYS A 91 7.22 0.48 -10.96
N TYR A 92 8.12 -0.22 -10.27
CA TYR A 92 9.18 0.39 -9.50
C TYR A 92 10.49 0.33 -10.28
N GLY A 93 11.08 1.50 -10.57
CA GLY A 93 12.32 1.60 -11.34
C GLY A 93 13.11 2.86 -11.01
N LYS A 94 14.42 2.81 -11.26
CA LYS A 94 15.39 3.89 -10.93
C LYS A 94 15.13 5.22 -11.67
N ASN A 95 14.36 5.20 -12.75
CA ASN A 95 14.23 6.34 -13.67
C ASN A 95 13.00 7.23 -13.41
N GLY A 96 12.27 7.02 -12.31
CA GLY A 96 11.14 7.88 -11.93
C GLY A 96 9.87 7.75 -12.78
N ILE A 97 9.93 7.09 -13.95
CA ILE A 97 8.74 6.78 -14.77
C ILE A 97 7.90 5.73 -14.05
N ARG A 98 6.67 6.11 -13.68
CA ARG A 98 5.69 5.25 -13.03
C ARG A 98 4.69 4.76 -14.07
N THR A 99 4.83 3.53 -14.53
CA THR A 99 3.77 2.84 -15.29
C THR A 99 2.76 2.32 -14.28
N ILE A 100 1.50 2.72 -14.40
CA ILE A 100 0.39 2.24 -13.57
C ILE A 100 -0.25 1.05 -14.30
N PHE A 101 -0.59 0.00 -13.55
CA PHE A 101 -1.28 -1.17 -14.07
C PHE A 101 -2.72 -1.17 -13.58
N GLU A 102 -3.68 -1.02 -14.49
CA GLU A 102 -5.11 -0.94 -14.12
C GLU A 102 -5.83 -2.28 -14.32
N ASN A 103 -5.27 -3.16 -15.15
CA ASN A 103 -5.89 -4.43 -15.47
C ASN A 103 -4.87 -5.58 -15.61
N LYS A 104 -5.40 -6.81 -15.64
CA LYS A 104 -4.60 -8.04 -15.75
C LYS A 104 -3.77 -8.11 -17.01
N LYS A 105 -4.30 -7.60 -18.12
CA LYS A 105 -3.65 -7.72 -19.42
C LYS A 105 -2.36 -6.92 -19.42
N GLU A 106 -2.41 -5.65 -19.04
CA GLU A 106 -1.23 -4.78 -18.90
C GLU A 106 -0.20 -5.35 -17.93
N LEU A 107 -0.66 -5.81 -16.77
CA LEU A 107 0.23 -6.41 -15.77
C LEU A 107 0.87 -7.70 -16.29
N GLY A 108 0.10 -8.56 -16.96
CA GLY A 108 0.58 -9.82 -17.52
C GLY A 108 1.60 -9.60 -18.63
N GLU A 109 1.32 -8.69 -19.57
CA GLU A 109 2.25 -8.30 -20.66
C GLU A 109 3.56 -7.74 -20.09
N TYR A 110 3.48 -6.88 -19.08
CA TYR A 110 4.66 -6.37 -18.41
C TYR A 110 5.49 -7.48 -17.75
N LEU A 111 4.83 -8.39 -17.03
CA LEU A 111 5.49 -9.47 -16.32
C LEU A 111 6.12 -10.50 -17.27
N GLN A 112 5.50 -10.76 -18.44
CA GLN A 112 6.10 -11.58 -19.50
C GLN A 112 7.39 -10.97 -20.06
N GLY A 113 7.52 -9.65 -20.01
CA GLY A 113 8.74 -8.94 -20.40
C GLY A 113 9.87 -8.96 -19.36
N LEU A 114 9.67 -9.58 -18.20
CA LEU A 114 10.72 -9.75 -17.19
C LEU A 114 11.51 -11.02 -17.46
N ASP A 115 12.85 -10.95 -17.32
CA ASP A 115 13.74 -12.11 -17.49
C ASP A 115 13.35 -13.31 -16.60
N ARG A 116 12.80 -13.02 -15.41
CA ARG A 116 12.35 -14.03 -14.45
C ARG A 116 11.27 -13.49 -13.53
N ILE A 117 10.22 -14.28 -13.34
CA ILE A 117 9.25 -14.12 -12.25
C ILE A 117 9.53 -15.21 -11.22
N PRO A 118 9.73 -14.88 -9.94
CA PRO A 118 9.90 -15.89 -8.90
C PRO A 118 8.58 -16.65 -8.68
N SER A 119 8.67 -17.93 -8.30
CA SER A 119 7.49 -18.73 -7.92
C SER A 119 6.77 -18.16 -6.69
N ILE A 120 7.47 -17.36 -5.90
CA ILE A 120 6.95 -16.64 -4.74
C ILE A 120 7.37 -15.17 -4.86
N ILE A 121 6.38 -14.31 -4.99
CA ILE A 121 6.54 -12.85 -4.94
C ILE A 121 6.48 -12.44 -3.47
N LEU A 122 7.55 -11.83 -2.98
CA LEU A 122 7.73 -11.47 -1.58
C LEU A 122 7.67 -9.96 -1.42
N PRO A 123 6.81 -9.45 -0.53
CA PRO A 123 6.97 -8.10 0.01
C PRO A 123 8.32 -8.02 0.75
N ASN A 124 9.22 -7.15 0.29
CA ASN A 124 10.56 -7.00 0.89
C ASN A 124 10.70 -5.69 1.67
N LYS A 125 9.83 -4.72 1.42
CA LYS A 125 9.84 -3.44 2.10
C LYS A 125 8.45 -2.83 2.18
N LEU A 126 8.15 -2.18 3.29
CA LEU A 126 6.97 -1.36 3.49
C LEU A 126 7.38 0.00 4.03
N GLU A 127 6.91 1.06 3.38
CA GLU A 127 7.06 2.43 3.86
C GLU A 127 5.68 3.03 4.14
N LEU A 128 5.42 3.38 5.40
CA LEU A 128 4.22 4.08 5.83
C LEU A 128 4.60 5.49 6.28
N MET A 129 4.06 6.51 5.62
CA MET A 129 4.19 7.90 6.05
C MET A 129 2.82 8.43 6.44
N GLN A 130 2.74 9.10 7.59
CA GLN A 130 1.50 9.74 8.04
C GLN A 130 1.78 11.16 8.53
N LYS A 131 0.84 12.05 8.22
CA LYS A 131 0.70 13.38 8.80
C LYS A 131 -0.71 13.49 9.38
N ILE A 132 -0.83 13.76 10.68
CA ILE A 132 -2.11 13.89 11.37
C ILE A 132 -2.05 15.16 12.21
N GLY A 133 -2.81 16.18 11.83
CA GLY A 133 -2.64 17.54 12.33
C GLY A 133 -1.21 18.02 12.11
N ASP A 134 -0.54 18.39 13.22
CA ASP A 134 0.82 18.90 13.23
C ASP A 134 1.89 17.81 13.41
N ALA A 135 1.47 16.56 13.66
CA ALA A 135 2.37 15.44 13.82
C ALA A 135 2.66 14.77 12.49
N LYS A 136 3.93 14.42 12.26
CA LYS A 136 4.37 13.60 11.13
C LYS A 136 5.18 12.42 11.63
N SER A 137 4.95 11.24 11.05
CA SER A 137 5.81 10.08 11.31
C SER A 137 6.03 9.26 10.03
N LYS A 138 7.15 8.52 10.04
CA LYS A 138 7.52 7.57 9.02
C LYS A 138 7.86 6.26 9.71
N PHE A 139 7.30 5.18 9.20
CA PHE A 139 7.60 3.82 9.58
C PHE A 139 8.14 3.07 8.37
N VAL A 140 9.25 2.35 8.56
CA VAL A 140 9.85 1.52 7.52
C VAL A 140 10.03 0.13 8.08
N TYR A 141 9.54 -0.86 7.34
CA TYR A 141 9.83 -2.27 7.58
C TYR A 141 10.57 -2.82 6.38
N GLU A 142 11.70 -3.46 6.62
CA GLU A 142 12.51 -4.12 5.60
C GLU A 142 12.71 -5.57 6.04
N LEU A 143 12.48 -6.49 5.10
CA LEU A 143 12.66 -7.91 5.33
C LEU A 143 14.14 -8.22 5.07
N VAL A 144 14.92 -8.25 6.16
CA VAL A 144 16.34 -8.58 6.14
C VAL A 144 16.46 -10.10 6.10
N GLY A 145 17.01 -10.62 5.00
CA GLY A 145 17.35 -12.04 4.83
C GLY A 145 18.70 -12.38 5.43
#